data_AF-G7E6F0-F1
#
_entry.id   AF-G7E6F0-F1
#
_cell.length_a   1.000
_cell.length_b   1.000
_cell.length_c   1.000
_cell.angle_alpha   90.00
_cell.angle_beta   90.00
_cell.angle_gamma   90.00
#
_symmetry.space_group_name_H-M   'P 1'
#
loop_
_entity.id
_entity.type
_entity.pdbx_description
1 polymer ?
#
loop_
_entity_poly.entity_id
_entity_poly.type
_entity_poly.pdbx_seq_one_letter_code
_entity_poly.pdbx_strand_id
1 'polypeptide(L)'
;MDLPKRIVQRVINRSPRRQHAAPHPQRRKPAPVRSAVHDPTRRGVITPGILAATTVNPPLPRIKPQPIEITMTIFRRRRAQLNRYVATKRLQLWRRLLEDEATLERRLRLPPSQDAPDSLSSVQYVTEHLRKLAGYYEADKARARLKVPLAMVAQAARARKRQAVYLQKRARRRQRQSARHCGL
;
A
#
# COMPACT_ATOMS: atom_id res chain seq x y z
N MET A 1 2.61 50.12 -1.21
CA MET A 1 2.86 49.20 -2.35
C MET A 1 1.68 48.24 -2.39
N ASP A 2 0.58 48.71 -2.96
CA ASP A 2 -0.72 48.05 -2.96
C ASP A 2 -0.87 47.14 -4.18
N LEU A 3 -1.24 45.88 -3.94
CA LEU A 3 -1.56 44.93 -5.00
C LEU A 3 -3.05 45.03 -5.37
N PRO A 4 -3.40 45.16 -6.66
CA PRO A 4 -4.79 45.29 -7.06
C PRO A 4 -5.52 43.94 -7.02
N LYS A 5 -6.68 43.95 -6.36
CA LYS A 5 -7.72 42.93 -6.46
C LYS A 5 -8.41 43.03 -7.84
N ARG A 6 -8.19 42.07 -8.74
CA ARG A 6 -9.02 41.84 -9.95
C ARG A 6 -9.32 40.34 -10.05
N ILE A 7 -10.52 39.92 -9.68
CA ILE A 7 -11.69 39.70 -10.55
C ILE A 7 -11.36 38.77 -11.72
N VAL A 8 -11.76 37.50 -11.61
CA VAL A 8 -12.37 36.73 -12.71
C VAL A 8 -13.39 35.76 -12.11
N GLN A 9 -14.62 36.24 -11.88
CA GLN A 9 -15.79 35.36 -11.79
C GLN A 9 -16.16 34.93 -13.23
N ARG A 10 -15.73 33.74 -13.65
CA ARG A 10 -16.30 33.09 -14.84
C ARG A 10 -17.48 32.23 -14.39
N VAL A 11 -18.66 32.83 -14.40
CA VAL A 11 -19.94 32.14 -14.38
C VAL A 11 -20.06 31.36 -15.68
N ILE A 12 -19.87 30.05 -15.62
CA ILE A 12 -20.09 29.16 -16.75
C ILE A 12 -21.57 28.80 -16.75
N ASN A 13 -22.36 29.55 -17.53
CA ASN A 13 -23.71 29.16 -17.93
C ASN A 13 -23.62 27.91 -18.83
N ARG A 14 -23.64 26.73 -18.20
CA ARG A 14 -23.83 25.44 -18.90
C ARG A 14 -25.32 25.22 -19.10
N SER A 15 -25.79 25.46 -20.31
CA SER A 15 -27.12 25.06 -20.77
C SER A 15 -27.36 23.58 -20.46
N PRO A 16 -28.56 23.18 -20.00
CA PRO A 16 -28.89 21.78 -19.78
C PRO A 16 -29.00 21.10 -21.14
N ARG A 17 -27.92 20.45 -21.56
CA ARG A 17 -27.91 19.57 -22.72
C ARG A 17 -28.87 18.42 -22.40
N ARG A 18 -30.09 18.44 -22.99
CA ARG A 18 -31.05 17.34 -22.95
C ARG A 18 -30.35 16.09 -23.49
N GLN A 19 -29.83 15.27 -22.59
CA GLN A 19 -29.35 13.94 -22.92
C GLN A 19 -30.61 13.11 -23.15
N HIS A 20 -30.92 12.82 -24.43
CA HIS A 20 -31.79 11.72 -24.75
C HIS A 20 -31.16 10.47 -24.13
N ALA A 21 -31.74 10.00 -23.03
CA ALA A 21 -31.30 8.82 -22.33
C ALA A 21 -31.44 7.63 -23.28
N ALA A 22 -30.34 7.20 -23.89
CA ALA A 22 -30.29 5.94 -24.59
C ALA A 22 -30.79 4.84 -23.64
N PRO A 23 -31.67 3.93 -24.08
CA PRO A 23 -32.17 2.85 -23.23
C PRO A 23 -30.97 2.09 -22.67
N HIS A 24 -30.79 2.17 -21.36
CA HIS A 24 -29.73 1.46 -20.67
C HIS A 24 -29.84 -0.02 -21.07
N PRO A 25 -28.81 -0.63 -21.69
CA PRO A 25 -28.83 -2.05 -21.98
C PRO A 25 -29.08 -2.73 -20.64
N GLN A 26 -30.20 -3.47 -20.56
CA GLN A 26 -30.62 -4.16 -19.34
C GLN A 26 -29.39 -4.89 -18.79
N ARG A 27 -28.81 -4.34 -17.72
CA ARG A 27 -27.63 -4.90 -17.06
C ARG A 27 -28.08 -6.27 -16.57
N ARG A 28 -27.79 -7.31 -17.35
CA ARG A 28 -27.94 -8.70 -16.92
C ARG A 28 -27.26 -8.77 -15.57
N LYS A 29 -28.03 -9.02 -14.51
CA LYS A 29 -27.50 -9.18 -13.15
C LYS A 29 -26.36 -10.20 -13.29
N PRO A 30 -25.10 -9.85 -12.95
CA PRO A 30 -24.03 -10.81 -13.04
C PRO A 30 -24.46 -12.04 -12.25
N ALA A 31 -24.40 -13.21 -12.88
CA ALA A 31 -24.72 -14.46 -12.19
C ALA A 31 -23.99 -14.45 -10.84
N PRO A 32 -24.67 -14.84 -9.74
CA PRO A 32 -24.06 -14.80 -8.42
C PRO A 32 -22.76 -15.58 -8.53
N VAL A 33 -21.64 -14.85 -8.40
CA VAL A 33 -20.32 -15.47 -8.34
C VAL A 33 -20.42 -16.33 -7.11
N ARG A 34 -20.56 -17.66 -7.30
CA ARG A 34 -20.47 -18.62 -6.21
C ARG A 34 -19.14 -18.33 -5.55
N SER A 35 -19.18 -17.58 -4.45
CA SER A 35 -18.03 -17.30 -3.62
C SER A 35 -17.60 -18.68 -3.17
N ALA A 36 -16.55 -19.19 -3.79
CA ALA A 36 -15.94 -20.43 -3.36
C ALA A 36 -15.68 -20.23 -1.87
N VAL A 37 -16.46 -20.91 -1.04
CA VAL A 37 -16.38 -20.83 0.41
C VAL A 37 -14.91 -21.02 0.73
N HIS A 38 -14.29 -19.94 1.23
CA HIS A 38 -12.86 -19.93 1.47
C HIS A 38 -12.64 -20.83 2.67
N ASP A 39 -12.45 -22.12 2.43
CA ASP A 39 -12.10 -23.07 3.46
C ASP A 39 -10.73 -22.64 4.03
N PRO A 40 -10.66 -22.17 5.29
CA PRO A 40 -9.43 -21.69 5.89
C PRO A 40 -8.40 -22.82 6.04
N THR A 41 -8.84 -24.09 5.98
CA THR A 41 -7.96 -25.26 6.08
C THR A 41 -7.28 -25.62 4.76
N ARG A 42 -7.80 -25.11 3.63
CA ARG A 42 -7.26 -25.44 2.31
C ARG A 42 -5.95 -24.69 2.06
N ARG A 43 -4.84 -25.40 2.21
CA ARG A 43 -3.49 -24.88 1.94
C ARG A 43 -3.44 -24.29 0.52
N GLY A 44 -3.09 -23.00 0.44
CA GLY A 44 -2.98 -22.30 -0.83
C GLY A 44 -1.91 -22.94 -1.72
N VAL A 45 -2.17 -22.97 -3.02
CA VAL A 45 -1.25 -23.55 -3.99
C VAL A 45 -0.19 -22.52 -4.36
N ILE A 46 1.08 -22.90 -4.24
CA ILE A 46 2.20 -22.06 -4.65
C ILE A 46 2.15 -21.88 -6.15
N THR A 47 2.10 -20.62 -6.58
CA THR A 47 2.11 -20.23 -7.98
C THR A 47 3.56 -20.01 -8.44
N PRO A 48 3.84 -20.08 -9.74
CA PRO A 48 5.17 -19.90 -10.31
C PRO A 48 5.84 -18.53 -10.10
N GLY A 49 5.11 -17.56 -9.56
CA GLY A 49 5.58 -16.20 -9.37
C GLY A 49 6.11 -15.97 -7.96
N ILE A 50 7.05 -15.04 -7.86
CA ILE A 50 7.58 -14.55 -6.58
C ILE A 50 7.20 -13.07 -6.47
N LEU A 51 6.80 -12.64 -5.28
CA LEU A 51 6.69 -11.22 -4.96
C LEU A 51 8.10 -10.71 -4.67
N ALA A 52 8.55 -9.75 -5.47
CA ALA A 52 9.81 -9.08 -5.22
C ALA A 52 9.79 -8.40 -3.84
N ALA A 53 10.98 -8.21 -3.28
CA ALA A 53 11.14 -7.45 -2.07
C ALA A 53 10.58 -6.03 -2.29
N THR A 54 9.93 -5.52 -1.26
CA THR A 54 9.42 -4.15 -1.20
C THR A 54 9.91 -3.51 0.09
N THR A 55 9.75 -2.19 0.23
CA THR A 55 10.04 -1.50 1.49
C THR A 55 9.29 -2.09 2.68
N VAL A 56 8.07 -2.59 2.42
CA VAL A 56 7.17 -3.08 3.47
C VAL A 56 7.38 -4.58 3.73
N ASN A 57 7.69 -5.37 2.70
CA ASN A 57 7.71 -6.82 2.80
C ASN A 57 8.97 -7.42 2.19
N PRO A 58 9.56 -8.45 2.82
CA PRO A 58 10.62 -9.25 2.21
C PRO A 58 10.10 -9.95 0.94
N PRO A 59 10.97 -10.58 0.13
CA PRO A 59 10.50 -11.39 -0.99
C PRO A 59 9.60 -12.53 -0.45
N LEU A 60 8.46 -12.75 -1.11
CA LEU A 60 7.45 -13.74 -0.68
C LEU A 60 7.02 -14.63 -1.84
N PRO A 61 6.71 -15.92 -1.61
CA PRO A 61 6.11 -16.76 -2.64
C PRO A 61 4.70 -16.27 -2.97
N ARG A 62 4.31 -16.26 -4.26
CA ARG A 62 2.90 -16.01 -4.61
C ARG A 62 2.11 -17.28 -4.39
N ILE A 63 1.08 -17.22 -3.56
CA ILE A 63 0.19 -18.34 -3.24
C ILE A 63 -1.23 -17.98 -3.67
N LYS A 64 -2.01 -18.95 -4.19
CA LYS A 64 -3.42 -18.77 -4.52
C LYS A 64 -4.31 -19.89 -3.94
N PRO A 65 -5.37 -19.56 -3.19
CA PRO A 65 -5.66 -18.24 -2.61
C PRO A 65 -4.54 -17.79 -1.67
N GLN A 66 -4.35 -16.48 -1.50
CA GLN A 66 -3.41 -15.97 -0.49
C GLN A 66 -4.03 -16.18 0.89
N PRO A 67 -3.30 -16.77 1.87
CA PRO A 67 -3.77 -16.84 3.24
C PRO A 67 -4.15 -15.46 3.78
N ILE A 68 -5.24 -15.41 4.56
CA ILE A 68 -5.74 -14.16 5.16
C ILE A 68 -4.65 -13.51 6.03
N GLU A 69 -3.90 -14.30 6.78
CA GLU A 69 -2.80 -13.83 7.65
C GLU A 69 -1.73 -13.06 6.89
N ILE A 70 -1.29 -13.57 5.73
CA ILE A 70 -0.28 -12.92 4.89
C ILE A 70 -0.85 -11.61 4.34
N THR A 71 -2.09 -11.65 3.86
CA THR A 71 -2.78 -10.47 3.32
C THR A 71 -2.91 -9.38 4.38
N MET A 72 -3.35 -9.75 5.59
CA MET A 72 -3.49 -8.85 6.73
C MET A 72 -2.15 -8.33 7.23
N THR A 73 -1.10 -9.14 7.19
CA THR A 73 0.27 -8.70 7.54
C THR A 73 0.74 -7.62 6.57
N ILE A 74 0.56 -7.81 5.26
CA ILE A 74 0.90 -6.80 4.25
C ILE A 74 0.12 -5.50 4.50
N PHE A 75 -1.18 -5.60 4.74
CA PHE A 75 -2.04 -4.45 5.03
C PHE A 75 -1.59 -3.70 6.29
N ARG A 76 -1.39 -4.39 7.41
CA ARG A 76 -0.95 -3.80 8.69
C ARG A 76 0.38 -3.07 8.53
N ARG A 77 1.33 -3.65 7.81
CA ARG A 77 2.65 -3.03 7.58
C ARG A 77 2.55 -1.78 6.71
N ARG A 78 1.70 -1.76 5.67
CA ARG A 78 1.43 -0.56 4.86
C ARG A 78 0.81 0.56 5.71
N ARG A 79 -0.19 0.21 6.53
CA ARG A 79 -0.81 1.17 7.46
C ARG A 79 0.21 1.71 8.45
N ALA A 80 1.06 0.86 9.01
CA ALA A 80 2.12 1.29 9.93
C ALA A 80 3.15 2.21 9.24
N GLN A 81 3.47 1.99 7.96
CA GLN A 81 4.35 2.90 7.20
C GLN A 81 3.70 4.28 7.01
N LEU A 82 2.42 4.32 6.65
CA LEU A 82 1.67 5.57 6.52
C LEU A 82 1.61 6.33 7.86
N ASN A 83 1.31 5.62 8.95
CA ASN A 83 1.29 6.21 10.29
C ASN A 83 2.66 6.78 10.69
N ARG A 84 3.75 6.08 10.38
CA ARG A 84 5.12 6.57 10.61
C ARG A 84 5.42 7.84 9.80
N TYR A 85 4.98 7.91 8.54
CA TYR A 85 5.11 9.11 7.73
C TYR A 85 4.38 10.31 8.33
N VAL A 86 3.11 10.12 8.71
CA VAL A 86 2.30 11.17 9.35
C VAL A 86 2.92 11.61 10.68
N ALA A 87 3.37 10.66 11.51
CA ALA A 87 4.05 10.95 12.78
C ALA A 87 5.34 11.76 12.56
N THR A 88 6.13 11.41 11.55
CA THR A 88 7.37 12.13 11.21
C THR A 88 7.05 13.58 10.85
N LYS A 89 6.04 13.83 10.02
CA LYS A 89 5.62 15.19 9.65
C LYS A 89 5.14 16.01 10.84
N ARG A 90 4.35 15.39 11.73
CA ARG A 90 3.87 16.03 12.96
C ARG A 90 5.03 16.40 13.90
N LEU A 91 5.96 15.47 14.13
CA LEU A 91 7.13 15.71 14.98
C LEU A 91 8.07 16.77 14.40
N GLN A 92 8.25 16.80 13.08
CA GLN A 92 9.03 17.86 12.43
C GLN A 92 8.41 19.24 12.62
N LEU A 93 7.07 19.34 12.54
CA LEU A 93 6.36 20.59 12.83
C LEU A 93 6.54 21.00 14.29
N TRP A 94 6.32 20.08 15.23
CA TRP A 94 6.49 20.34 16.66
C TRP A 94 7.89 20.76 17.02
N ARG A 95 8.91 20.13 16.43
CA ARG A 95 10.29 20.53 16.63
C ARG A 95 10.52 22.00 16.24
N ARG A 96 10.01 22.42 15.07
CA ARG A 96 10.14 23.81 14.61
C ARG A 96 9.45 24.79 15.57
N LEU A 97 8.21 24.48 15.97
CA LEU A 97 7.47 25.32 16.91
C LEU A 97 8.20 25.46 18.26
N LEU A 98 8.78 24.38 18.77
CA LEU A 98 9.56 24.41 20.02
C LEU A 98 10.89 25.18 19.85
N GLU A 99 11.53 25.09 18.69
CA GLU A 99 12.74 25.88 18.37
C GLU A 99 12.40 27.38 18.27
N ASP A 100 11.26 27.73 17.68
CA ASP A 100 10.75 29.11 17.59
C ASP A 100 10.39 29.66 18.98
N GLU A 101 9.70 28.87 19.81
CA GLU A 101 9.34 29.23 21.19
C GLU A 101 10.59 29.44 22.05
N ALA A 102 11.54 28.49 22.00
CA ALA A 102 12.81 28.62 22.72
C ALA A 102 13.63 29.84 22.27
N THR A 103 13.44 30.30 21.03
CA THR A 103 14.07 31.52 20.51
C THR A 103 13.35 32.76 21.03
N LEU A 104 12.02 32.74 21.11
CA LEU A 104 11.19 33.81 21.67
C LEU A 104 11.47 34.01 23.16
N GLU A 105 11.48 32.95 23.97
CA GLU A 105 11.78 32.98 25.40
C GLU A 105 13.15 33.62 25.68
N ARG A 106 14.17 33.25 24.88
CA ARG A 106 15.51 33.85 24.95
C ARG A 106 15.49 35.34 24.63
N ARG A 107 14.71 35.78 23.65
CA ARG A 107 14.59 37.20 23.29
C ARG A 107 13.88 38.01 24.37
N LEU A 108 12.88 37.42 25.02
CA LEU A 108 12.12 38.06 26.10
C LEU A 108 12.85 38.03 27.45
N ARG A 109 13.98 37.31 27.57
CA ARG A 109 14.73 37.12 28.83
C ARG A 109 13.83 36.64 29.98
N LEU A 110 12.84 35.81 29.67
CA LEU A 110 11.95 35.27 30.67
C LEU A 110 12.74 34.35 31.61
N PRO A 111 12.56 34.45 32.93
CA PRO A 111 13.11 33.46 33.84
C PRO A 111 12.51 32.08 33.52
N PRO A 112 13.26 30.99 33.71
CA PRO A 112 12.73 29.65 33.51
C PRO A 112 11.51 29.45 34.42
N SER A 113 10.37 29.12 33.82
CA SER A 113 9.16 28.79 34.58
C SER A 113 9.38 27.48 35.31
N GLN A 114 9.12 27.45 36.62
CA GLN A 114 9.26 26.23 37.45
C GLN A 114 8.24 25.14 37.06
N ASP A 115 7.10 25.53 36.49
CA ASP A 115 6.00 24.62 36.19
C ASP A 115 5.97 24.16 34.71
N ALA A 116 6.75 24.81 33.83
CA ALA A 116 6.79 24.46 32.41
C ALA A 116 8.03 23.60 32.09
N PRO A 117 7.88 22.50 31.33
CA PRO A 117 9.04 21.77 30.86
C PRO A 117 9.88 22.66 29.95
N ASP A 118 11.20 22.68 30.21
CA ASP A 118 12.15 23.43 29.40
C ASP A 118 11.96 23.10 27.90
N SER A 119 11.75 24.15 27.10
CA SER A 119 11.59 24.07 25.65
C SER A 119 12.73 23.29 25.00
N LEU A 120 13.97 23.42 25.50
CA LEU A 120 15.13 22.68 24.99
C LEU A 120 15.05 21.17 25.28
N SER A 121 14.58 20.79 26.47
CA SER A 121 14.33 19.38 26.81
C SER A 121 13.27 18.75 25.90
N SER A 122 12.21 19.51 25.62
CA SER A 122 11.15 19.09 24.69
C SER A 122 11.68 18.89 23.27
N VAL A 123 12.60 19.74 22.79
CA VAL A 123 13.25 19.56 21.47
C VAL A 123 14.10 18.29 21.42
N GLN A 124 14.83 17.98 22.49
CA GLN A 124 15.64 16.75 22.56
C GLN A 124 14.75 15.51 22.49
N TYR A 125 13.66 15.47 23.25
CA TYR A 125 12.68 14.39 23.20
C TYR A 125 12.14 14.16 21.78
N VAL A 126 11.69 15.24 21.11
CA VAL A 126 11.20 15.14 19.72
C VAL A 126 12.30 14.64 18.78
N THR A 127 13.54 15.09 18.98
CA THR A 127 14.69 14.68 18.16
C THR A 127 15.00 13.19 18.32
N GLU A 128 14.93 12.64 19.52
CA GLU A 128 15.09 11.20 19.76
C GLU A 128 14.01 10.37 19.07
N HIS A 129 12.76 10.82 19.13
CA HIS A 129 11.66 10.16 18.42
C HIS A 129 11.86 10.19 16.90
N LEU A 130 12.35 11.30 16.35
CA LEU A 130 12.71 11.41 14.93
C LEU A 130 13.86 10.46 14.58
N ARG A 131 14.88 10.31 15.44
CA ARG A 131 15.97 9.33 15.24
C ARG A 131 15.45 7.89 15.22
N LYS A 132 14.57 7.52 16.16
CA LYS A 132 13.91 6.21 16.19
C LYS A 132 13.13 5.96 14.89
N LEU A 133 12.36 6.95 14.41
CA LEU A 133 11.64 6.86 13.14
C LEU A 133 12.57 6.71 11.93
N ALA A 134 13.70 7.42 11.91
CA ALA A 134 14.72 7.28 10.87
C ALA A 134 15.28 5.85 10.80
N GLY A 135 15.55 5.21 11.93
CA GLY A 135 16.00 3.82 12.00
C GLY A 135 15.04 2.84 11.31
N TYR A 136 13.73 3.06 11.46
CA TYR A 136 12.74 2.25 10.74
C TYR A 136 12.77 2.44 9.22
N TYR A 137 13.06 3.65 8.72
CA TYR A 137 13.20 3.89 7.29
C TYR A 137 14.43 3.19 6.71
N GLU A 138 15.55 3.17 7.44
CA GLU A 138 16.73 2.44 7.01
C GLU A 138 16.48 0.92 6.99
N ALA A 139 15.78 0.39 7.99
CA ALA A 139 15.34 -1.02 7.98
C ALA A 139 14.43 -1.34 6.77
N ASP A 140 13.50 -0.44 6.43
CA ASP A 140 12.62 -0.60 5.26
C ASP A 140 13.41 -0.52 3.93
N LYS A 141 14.41 0.35 3.82
CA LYS A 141 15.33 0.41 2.67
C LYS A 141 16.17 -0.87 2.55
N ALA A 142 16.72 -1.35 3.66
CA ALA A 142 17.47 -2.61 3.70
C ALA A 142 16.59 -3.78 3.24
N ARG A 143 15.33 -3.82 3.68
CA ARG A 143 14.36 -4.82 3.26
C ARG A 143 14.09 -4.79 1.76
N ALA A 144 13.93 -3.61 1.17
CA ALA A 144 13.71 -3.47 -0.27
C ALA A 144 14.90 -3.99 -1.11
N ARG A 145 16.11 -4.00 -0.54
CA ARG A 145 17.33 -4.51 -1.19
C ARG A 145 17.55 -6.02 -1.02
N LEU A 146 16.69 -6.71 -0.26
CA LEU A 146 16.83 -8.15 -0.05
C LEU A 146 16.71 -8.91 -1.38
N LYS A 147 17.72 -9.75 -1.65
CA LYS A 147 17.68 -10.69 -2.77
C LYS A 147 16.68 -11.81 -2.48
N VAL A 148 16.06 -12.33 -3.53
CA VAL A 148 15.17 -13.48 -3.41
C VAL A 148 16.01 -14.71 -3.03
N PRO A 149 15.66 -15.45 -1.96
CA PRO A 149 16.43 -16.62 -1.56
C PRO A 149 16.32 -17.74 -2.60
N LEU A 150 17.43 -18.45 -2.84
CA LEU A 150 17.52 -19.50 -3.87
C LEU A 150 16.49 -20.63 -3.64
N ALA A 151 16.19 -20.96 -2.38
CA ALA A 151 15.16 -21.92 -2.03
C ALA A 151 13.78 -21.54 -2.60
N MET A 152 13.45 -20.25 -2.57
CA MET A 152 12.19 -19.73 -3.12
C MET A 152 12.18 -19.73 -4.64
N VAL A 153 13.33 -19.45 -5.27
CA VAL A 153 13.50 -19.57 -6.72
C VAL A 153 13.28 -21.02 -7.17
N ALA A 154 13.90 -21.98 -6.48
CA ALA A 154 13.72 -23.40 -6.75
C ALA A 154 12.26 -23.84 -6.58
N GLN A 155 11.59 -23.34 -5.53
CA GLN A 155 10.18 -23.62 -5.29
C GLN A 155 9.29 -23.06 -6.41
N ALA A 156 9.54 -21.83 -6.85
CA ALA A 156 8.83 -21.21 -7.97
C ALA A 156 9.07 -21.97 -9.29
N ALA A 157 10.29 -22.43 -9.54
CA ALA A 157 10.63 -23.25 -10.70
C ALA A 157 9.87 -24.59 -10.70
N ARG A 158 9.78 -25.26 -9.54
CA ARG A 158 8.97 -26.47 -9.38
C ARG A 158 7.49 -26.20 -9.64
N ALA A 159 6.96 -25.08 -9.15
CA ALA A 159 5.58 -24.66 -9.41
C ALA A 159 5.33 -24.37 -10.91
N ARG A 160 6.27 -23.73 -11.61
CA ARG A 160 6.24 -23.53 -13.07
C ARG A 160 6.12 -24.86 -13.81
N LYS A 161 6.99 -25.83 -13.49
CA LYS A 161 6.97 -27.15 -14.12
C LYS A 161 5.63 -27.85 -13.92
N ARG A 162 5.09 -27.84 -12.70
CA ARG A 162 3.76 -28.42 -12.40
C ARG A 162 2.64 -27.74 -13.18
N GLN A 163 2.66 -26.41 -13.25
CA GLN A 163 1.65 -25.66 -14.01
C GLN A 163 1.72 -25.94 -15.51
N ALA A 164 2.92 -26.01 -16.10
CA ALA A 164 3.10 -26.33 -17.51
C ALA A 164 2.50 -27.71 -17.85
N VAL A 165 2.81 -28.73 -17.04
CA VAL A 165 2.24 -30.08 -17.20
C VAL A 165 0.71 -30.06 -17.10
N TYR A 166 0.15 -29.35 -16.13
CA TYR A 166 -1.30 -29.20 -15.98
C TYR A 166 -1.95 -28.54 -17.20
N LEU A 167 -1.37 -27.44 -17.69
CA LEU A 167 -1.89 -26.71 -18.85
C LEU A 167 -1.84 -27.56 -20.11
N GLN A 168 -0.75 -28.30 -20.34
CA GLN A 168 -0.63 -29.22 -21.48
C GLN A 168 -1.70 -30.32 -21.43
N LYS A 169 -1.93 -30.94 -20.26
CA LYS A 169 -3.01 -31.93 -20.08
C LYS A 169 -4.39 -31.33 -20.34
N ARG A 170 -4.63 -30.10 -19.88
CA ARG A 170 -5.89 -29.37 -20.12
C ARG A 170 -6.10 -29.07 -21.61
N ALA A 171 -5.05 -28.64 -22.31
CA ALA A 171 -5.10 -28.38 -23.75
C ALA A 171 -5.46 -29.63 -24.55
N ARG A 172 -4.80 -30.76 -24.27
CA ARG A 172 -5.12 -32.06 -24.89
C ARG A 172 -6.57 -32.50 -24.64
N ARG A 173 -7.09 -32.29 -23.42
CA ARG A 173 -8.51 -32.57 -23.12
C ARG A 173 -9.46 -31.71 -23.94
N ARG A 174 -9.16 -30.41 -24.08
CA ARG A 174 -9.96 -29.49 -24.90
C ARG A 174 -9.96 -29.89 -26.38
N GLN A 175 -8.81 -30.25 -26.93
CA GLN A 175 -8.71 -30.74 -28.32
C GLN A 175 -9.56 -32.00 -28.55
N ARG A 176 -9.55 -32.94 -27.61
CA ARG A 176 -10.40 -34.15 -27.68
C ARG A 176 -11.89 -33.81 -27.60
N GLN A 177 -12.26 -32.83 -26.77
CA GLN A 177 -13.66 -32.37 -26.66
C GLN A 177 -14.12 -31.64 -27.92
N SER A 178 -13.30 -30.77 -28.50
CA SER A 178 -13.63 -30.08 -29.75
C SER A 178 -13.73 -31.05 -30.92
N ALA A 179 -12.81 -32.02 -31.03
CA ALA A 179 -12.87 -33.05 -32.07
C ALA A 179 -14.15 -33.90 -31.98
N ARG A 180 -14.62 -34.23 -30.76
CA ARG A 180 -15.90 -34.92 -30.55
C ARG A 180 -17.11 -34.07 -30.96
N HIS A 181 -17.02 -32.75 -30.82
CA HIS A 181 -18.14 -31.84 -31.12
C HIS A 181 -18.21 -31.49 -32.62
N CYS A 182 -17.09 -31.50 -33.34
CA CYS A 182 -17.03 -31.22 -34.78
C CYS A 182 -17.15 -32.48 -35.66
N GLY A 183 -17.18 -33.68 -35.08
CA GLY A 183 -17.33 -34.96 -35.80
C GLY A 183 -18.79 -35.40 -35.97
N LEU A 184 -19.67 -34.46 -36.34
CA LEU A 184 -21.05 -34.67 -36.82
C LEU A 184 -21.17 -34.04 -38.21
#